data_AF-A0A642C3Z8-F1
#
_entry.id   AF-A0A642C3Z8-F1
#
_cell.length_a   1.000
_cell.length_b   1.000
_cell.length_c   1.000
_cell.angle_alpha   90.00
_cell.angle_beta   90.00
_cell.angle_gamma   90.00
#
_symmetry.space_group_name_H-M   'P 1'
#
loop_
_entity.id
_entity.type
_entity.pdbx_description
1 polymer ?
#
loop_
_entity_poly.entity_id
_entity_poly.type
_entity_poly.pdbx_seq_one_letter_code
_entity_poly.pdbx_strand_id
1 'polypeptide(L)'
;MTDTISYQYAAPSVLQRSSDQDELFLAKYSEIEKKEAPCFFWGRLTQPYMTARCLIALSNVVQSSFNLTPAQLSMLKDPIVTAGNERLRFEGFSNCAGVYARVDVLPDGHDGEFLENGTTNVDFNAGMISALGSISKQEKVVMSVGPKEVGLYNKGEKVIERKVPLPVKWIKGLTTVQIYQSVAERMYSFNRIQTLQLFQTLPK
;
A
#
# COMPACT_ATOMS: atom_id res chain seq x y z
N MET A 1 2.71 -38.26 -16.63
CA MET A 1 2.41 -38.64 -15.24
C MET A 1 1.80 -37.41 -14.60
N THR A 2 0.62 -37.53 -14.01
CA THR A 2 -0.09 -36.40 -13.41
C THR A 2 0.45 -36.23 -12.00
N ASP A 3 1.18 -35.15 -11.73
CA ASP A 3 1.68 -34.87 -10.40
C ASP A 3 0.51 -34.54 -9.47
N THR A 4 0.29 -35.40 -8.46
CA THR A 4 -0.72 -35.17 -7.43
C THR A 4 -0.18 -34.14 -6.44
N ILE A 5 -0.78 -32.94 -6.44
CA ILE A 5 -0.43 -31.88 -5.48
C ILE A 5 -1.17 -32.17 -4.16
N SER A 6 -0.42 -32.25 -3.06
CA SER A 6 -0.95 -32.48 -1.71
C SER A 6 -0.83 -31.22 -0.85
N TYR A 7 -1.94 -30.74 -0.29
CA TYR A 7 -2.01 -29.56 0.57
C TYR A 7 -2.16 -29.95 2.04
N GLN A 8 -1.33 -29.39 2.95
CA GLN A 8 -1.38 -29.68 4.38
C GLN A 8 -1.85 -28.46 5.20
N TYR A 9 -3.12 -28.47 5.59
CA TYR A 9 -3.69 -27.42 6.42
C TYR A 9 -3.35 -27.65 7.90
N ALA A 10 -2.97 -26.58 8.61
CA ALA A 10 -2.60 -26.66 10.02
C ALA A 10 -3.80 -26.92 10.97
N ALA A 11 -5.02 -26.65 10.50
CA ALA A 11 -6.26 -26.89 11.23
C ALA A 11 -7.41 -27.11 10.22
N PRO A 12 -8.53 -27.75 10.60
CA PRO A 12 -9.71 -27.83 9.75
C PRO A 12 -10.44 -26.48 9.67
N SER A 13 -11.18 -26.25 8.58
CA SER A 13 -12.18 -25.17 8.50
C SER A 13 -13.34 -25.48 9.46
N VAL A 14 -13.89 -24.46 10.11
CA VAL A 14 -14.93 -24.61 11.14
C VAL A 14 -16.12 -23.72 10.81
N LEU A 15 -17.32 -24.28 10.88
CA LEU A 15 -18.57 -23.52 10.91
C LEU A 15 -19.09 -23.54 12.35
N GLN A 16 -19.12 -22.38 13.00
CA GLN A 16 -19.66 -22.22 14.34
C GLN A 16 -21.07 -21.62 14.23
N ARG A 17 -22.07 -22.36 14.68
CA ARG A 17 -23.46 -21.90 14.70
C ARG A 17 -23.81 -21.30 16.04
N SER A 18 -24.33 -20.07 16.05
CA SER A 18 -24.87 -19.39 17.23
C SER A 18 -26.35 -19.07 17.02
N SER A 19 -27.07 -18.72 18.10
CA SER A 19 -28.49 -18.37 18.04
C SER A 19 -28.78 -17.16 17.15
N ASP A 20 -27.80 -16.26 17.00
CA ASP A 20 -27.95 -15.00 16.25
C ASP A 20 -27.28 -15.00 14.87
N GLN A 21 -26.22 -15.81 14.67
CA GLN A 21 -25.52 -15.92 13.38
C GLN A 21 -24.63 -17.17 13.28
N ASP A 22 -24.39 -17.60 12.03
CA ASP A 22 -23.39 -18.62 11.69
C ASP A 22 -22.06 -17.94 11.31
N GLU A 23 -20.95 -18.40 11.91
CA GLU A 23 -19.59 -17.92 11.64
C GLU A 23 -18.76 -18.99 10.93
N LEU A 24 -18.26 -18.68 9.74
CA LEU A 24 -17.42 -19.57 8.94
C LEU A 24 -15.95 -19.17 9.05
N PHE A 25 -15.12 -20.07 9.58
CA PHE A 25 -13.67 -19.96 9.66
C PHE A 25 -13.03 -20.91 8.65
N LEU A 26 -12.32 -20.36 7.66
CA LEU A 26 -11.63 -21.16 6.64
C LEU A 26 -10.18 -21.41 7.06
N ALA A 27 -9.78 -22.67 7.01
CA ALA A 27 -8.38 -23.04 7.09
C ALA A 27 -7.63 -22.53 5.86
N LYS A 28 -6.45 -21.94 6.09
CA LYS A 28 -5.58 -21.46 5.01
C LYS A 28 -4.35 -22.34 4.90
N TYR A 29 -3.94 -22.58 3.66
CA TYR A 29 -2.66 -23.20 3.32
C TYR A 29 -1.81 -22.18 2.57
N SER A 30 -0.52 -22.17 2.86
CA SER A 30 0.49 -21.37 2.16
C SER A 30 1.65 -22.31 1.85
N GLU A 31 2.03 -22.41 0.58
CA GLU A 31 3.22 -23.17 0.13
C GLU A 31 4.53 -22.58 0.64
N ILE A 32 4.48 -21.33 1.10
CA ILE A 32 5.61 -20.61 1.68
C ILE A 32 5.63 -20.93 3.17
N GLU A 33 6.65 -21.67 3.64
CA GLU A 33 7.00 -21.73 5.06
C GLU A 33 7.15 -20.31 5.57
N LYS A 34 6.29 -19.92 6.53
CA LYS A 34 6.48 -18.66 7.26
C LYS A 34 7.70 -18.79 8.15
N LYS A 35 8.87 -18.47 7.62
CA LYS A 35 10.01 -18.10 8.46
C LYS A 35 9.59 -16.84 9.20
N GLU A 36 9.90 -16.69 10.49
CA GLU A 36 9.73 -15.40 11.15
C GLU A 36 10.68 -14.37 10.51
N ALA A 37 10.27 -13.80 9.38
CA ALA A 37 11.02 -12.80 8.67
C ALA A 37 10.81 -11.47 9.38
N PRO A 38 11.88 -10.74 9.73
CA PRO A 38 11.76 -9.46 10.42
C PRO A 38 11.03 -8.39 9.58
N CYS A 39 10.99 -8.57 8.25
CA CYS A 39 10.28 -7.70 7.31
C CYS A 39 9.82 -8.49 6.07
N PHE A 40 8.85 -7.94 5.34
CA PHE A 40 8.36 -8.45 4.06
C PHE A 40 9.27 -8.05 2.90
N PHE A 41 9.79 -6.82 2.92
CA PHE A 41 10.68 -6.27 1.91
C PHE A 41 11.82 -5.45 2.54
N TRP A 42 13.01 -5.56 1.94
CA TRP A 42 14.15 -4.68 2.21
C TRP A 42 14.93 -4.42 0.92
N GLY A 43 15.14 -3.15 0.57
CA GLY A 43 15.93 -2.85 -0.61
C GLY A 43 16.04 -1.38 -0.99
N ARG A 44 16.88 -1.09 -1.99
CA ARG A 44 17.01 0.23 -2.58
C ARG A 44 15.90 0.50 -3.59
N LEU A 45 15.45 1.74 -3.64
CA LEU A 45 14.61 2.21 -4.75
C LEU A 45 15.51 2.60 -5.92
N THR A 46 15.15 2.21 -7.15
CA THR A 46 15.90 2.57 -8.37
C THR A 46 15.60 4.00 -8.80
N GLN A 47 14.36 4.46 -8.58
CA GLN A 47 13.91 5.83 -8.85
C GLN A 47 13.35 6.51 -7.58
N PRO A 48 14.21 6.79 -6.58
CA PRO A 48 13.76 7.26 -5.27
C PRO A 48 13.05 8.62 -5.32
N TYR A 49 13.55 9.55 -6.14
CA TYR A 49 12.90 10.86 -6.30
C TYR A 49 11.48 10.74 -6.86
N MET A 50 11.29 9.94 -7.92
CA MET A 50 9.96 9.75 -8.50
C MET A 50 9.02 9.04 -7.53
N THR A 51 9.50 7.98 -6.89
CA THR A 51 8.74 7.24 -5.87
C THR A 51 8.29 8.18 -4.75
N ALA A 52 9.19 9.02 -4.23
CA ALA A 52 8.87 9.99 -3.18
C ALA A 52 7.80 11.00 -3.61
N ARG A 53 7.85 11.54 -4.83
CA ARG A 53 6.82 12.45 -5.34
C ARG A 53 5.47 11.76 -5.50
N CYS A 54 5.45 10.50 -5.96
CA CYS A 54 4.22 9.70 -6.04
C CYS A 54 3.63 9.43 -4.65
N LEU A 55 4.46 9.11 -3.64
CA LEU A 55 4.00 8.87 -2.28
C LEU A 55 3.47 10.13 -1.59
N ILE A 56 4.10 11.29 -1.82
CA ILE A 56 3.56 12.58 -1.36
C ILE A 56 2.22 12.87 -2.04
N ALA A 57 2.10 12.62 -3.36
CA ALA A 57 0.84 12.79 -4.06
C ALA A 57 -0.26 11.86 -3.52
N LEU A 58 0.09 10.60 -3.21
CA LEU A 58 -0.82 9.66 -2.55
C LEU A 58 -1.30 10.20 -1.19
N SER A 59 -0.40 10.75 -0.37
CA SER A 59 -0.78 11.33 0.92
C SER A 59 -1.69 12.55 0.76
N ASN A 60 -1.42 13.42 -0.22
CA ASN A 60 -2.31 14.53 -0.55
C ASN A 60 -3.72 14.06 -0.97
N VAL A 61 -3.83 12.93 -1.69
CA VAL A 61 -5.14 12.34 -2.00
C VAL A 61 -5.84 11.89 -0.73
N VAL A 62 -5.14 11.21 0.19
CA VAL A 62 -5.77 10.76 1.44
C VAL A 62 -6.24 11.93 2.30
N GLN A 63 -5.42 12.97 2.39
CA GLN A 63 -5.73 14.20 3.14
C GLN A 63 -6.80 15.06 2.44
N SER A 64 -7.13 14.80 1.17
CA SER A 64 -8.15 15.57 0.46
C SER A 64 -9.52 15.40 1.13
N SER A 65 -10.12 16.52 1.51
CA SER A 65 -11.41 16.60 2.15
C SER A 65 -12.09 17.92 1.83
N PHE A 66 -13.39 17.88 1.59
CA PHE A 66 -14.21 19.07 1.31
C PHE A 66 -15.00 19.55 2.53
N ASN A 67 -15.10 18.75 3.58
CA ASN A 67 -16.09 18.93 4.65
C ASN A 67 -15.50 18.81 6.07
N LEU A 68 -14.19 18.60 6.22
CA LEU A 68 -13.58 18.39 7.54
C LEU A 68 -12.78 19.61 8.01
N THR A 69 -12.77 19.78 9.33
CA THR A 69 -11.85 20.70 10.00
C THR A 69 -10.42 20.13 10.03
N PRO A 70 -9.38 20.98 10.15
CA PRO A 70 -7.99 20.52 10.27
C PRO A 70 -7.75 19.49 11.38
N ALA A 71 -8.48 19.59 12.50
CA ALA A 71 -8.38 18.66 13.62
C ALA A 71 -8.92 17.25 13.29
N GLN A 72 -9.84 17.14 12.33
CA GLN A 72 -10.37 15.85 11.89
C GLN A 72 -9.48 15.22 10.80
N LEU A 73 -8.70 16.03 10.08
CA LEU A 73 -7.74 15.54 9.08
C LEU A 73 -6.57 14.78 9.73
N SER A 74 -6.14 15.15 10.93
CA SER A 74 -5.05 14.47 11.65
C SER A 74 -5.40 13.04 12.12
N MET A 75 -6.68 12.65 12.01
CA MET A 75 -7.16 11.29 12.31
C MET A 75 -7.08 10.36 11.10
N LEU A 76 -6.83 10.88 9.89
CA LEU A 76 -6.63 10.06 8.70
C LEU A 76 -5.22 9.48 8.72
N LYS A 77 -5.12 8.20 8.36
CA LYS A 77 -3.89 7.41 8.39
C LYS A 77 -3.66 6.84 7.01
N ASP A 78 -2.45 6.96 6.51
CA ASP A 78 -2.03 6.55 5.18
C ASP A 78 -0.58 6.06 5.13
N PRO A 79 -0.19 5.27 4.13
CA PRO A 79 -1.00 4.41 3.28
C PRO A 79 -1.10 2.97 3.84
N ILE A 80 -1.90 2.14 3.16
CA ILE A 80 -1.75 0.68 3.22
C ILE A 80 -0.57 0.32 2.31
N VAL A 81 0.38 -0.45 2.82
CA VAL A 81 1.57 -0.90 2.11
C VAL A 81 1.55 -2.41 2.01
N THR A 82 1.48 -2.92 0.79
CA THR A 82 1.58 -4.35 0.48
C THR A 82 2.92 -4.61 -0.19
N ALA A 83 3.64 -5.61 0.31
CA ALA A 83 4.86 -6.13 -0.30
C ALA A 83 4.59 -7.57 -0.76
N GLY A 84 4.83 -7.85 -2.03
CA GLY A 84 4.73 -9.20 -2.58
C GLY A 84 4.64 -9.21 -4.10
N ASN A 85 4.81 -10.39 -4.70
CA ASN A 85 4.84 -10.56 -6.15
C ASN A 85 5.82 -9.59 -6.84
N GLU A 86 7.01 -9.43 -6.26
CA GLU A 86 8.08 -8.53 -6.72
C GLU A 86 7.65 -7.06 -6.85
N ARG A 87 6.66 -6.63 -6.04
CA ARG A 87 6.11 -5.28 -6.10
C ARG A 87 5.84 -4.73 -4.71
N LEU A 88 6.05 -3.42 -4.57
CA LEU A 88 5.50 -2.67 -3.46
C LEU A 88 4.28 -1.89 -3.94
N ARG A 89 3.20 -1.99 -3.19
CA ARG A 89 1.94 -1.33 -3.50
C ARG A 89 1.53 -0.46 -2.32
N PHE A 90 1.33 0.82 -2.60
CA PHE A 90 0.89 1.82 -1.63
C PHE A 90 -0.51 2.28 -2.04
N GLU A 91 -1.47 2.15 -1.14
CA GLU A 91 -2.88 2.40 -1.41
C GLU A 91 -3.48 3.35 -0.38
N GLY A 92 -4.41 4.18 -0.84
CA GLY A 92 -5.13 5.10 0.02
C GLY A 92 -6.44 5.56 -0.59
N PHE A 93 -7.37 5.96 0.27
CA PHE A 93 -8.62 6.60 -0.15
C PHE A 93 -8.63 8.05 0.33
N SER A 94 -9.24 8.93 -0.47
CA SER A 94 -9.61 10.26 0.04
C SER A 94 -10.52 10.14 1.25
N ASN A 95 -10.64 11.23 2.02
CA ASN A 95 -11.41 11.20 3.25
C ASN A 95 -12.87 10.73 3.05
N CYS A 96 -13.53 11.23 2.00
CA CYS A 96 -14.90 10.85 1.64
C CYS A 96 -15.00 9.45 1.01
N ALA A 97 -13.88 8.75 0.82
CA ALA A 97 -13.77 7.48 0.10
C ALA A 97 -14.29 7.52 -1.35
N GLY A 98 -14.42 8.71 -1.93
CA GLY A 98 -14.84 8.90 -3.32
C GLY A 98 -13.70 8.76 -4.34
N VAL A 99 -12.45 8.87 -3.89
CA VAL A 99 -11.25 8.68 -4.71
C VAL A 99 -10.38 7.60 -4.08
N TYR A 100 -9.98 6.62 -4.88
CA TYR A 100 -8.95 5.65 -4.55
C TYR A 100 -7.70 5.95 -5.36
N ALA A 101 -6.54 5.93 -4.72
CA ALA A 101 -5.26 6.13 -5.36
C ALA A 101 -4.29 5.01 -4.97
N ARG A 102 -3.40 4.69 -5.91
CA ARG A 102 -2.40 3.65 -5.77
C ARG A 102 -1.08 4.06 -6.40
N VAL A 103 0.01 3.72 -5.74
CA VAL A 103 1.37 3.76 -6.28
C VAL A 103 1.92 2.35 -6.26
N ASP A 104 2.29 1.83 -7.42
CA ASP A 104 2.99 0.55 -7.56
C ASP A 104 4.47 0.80 -7.89
N VAL A 105 5.37 0.29 -7.06
CA VAL A 105 6.78 0.12 -7.39
C VAL A 105 6.90 -1.26 -8.03
N LEU A 106 7.14 -1.26 -9.34
CA LEU A 106 7.28 -2.45 -10.17
C LEU A 106 8.65 -3.13 -9.95
N PRO A 107 8.89 -4.33 -10.50
CA PRO A 107 10.15 -5.07 -10.27
C PRO A 107 11.42 -4.29 -10.66
N ASP A 108 11.34 -3.41 -11.66
CA ASP A 108 12.43 -2.52 -12.09
C ASP A 108 12.54 -1.23 -11.24
N GLY A 109 11.57 -1.00 -10.36
CA GLY A 109 11.48 0.13 -9.44
C GLY A 109 12.30 -0.05 -8.15
N HIS A 110 12.85 -1.24 -7.91
CA HIS A 110 13.66 -1.54 -6.73
C HIS A 110 14.82 -2.49 -7.03
N ASP A 111 15.81 -2.46 -6.16
CA ASP A 111 16.92 -3.40 -6.05
C ASP A 111 16.91 -3.92 -4.62
N GLY A 112 16.17 -5.00 -4.38
CA GLY A 112 15.72 -5.41 -3.07
C GLY A 112 15.15 -6.81 -3.04
N GLU A 113 14.97 -7.34 -1.84
CA GLU A 113 14.50 -8.70 -1.62
C GLU A 113 13.13 -8.70 -0.96
N PHE A 114 12.26 -9.59 -1.44
CA PHE A 114 10.97 -9.92 -0.81
C PHE A 114 11.16 -11.19 0.00
N LEU A 115 11.33 -11.03 1.31
CA LEU A 115 11.54 -12.14 2.24
C LEU A 115 10.23 -12.88 2.52
N GLU A 116 9.12 -12.14 2.53
CA GLU A 116 7.76 -12.66 2.71
C GLU A 116 6.74 -11.75 2.01
N ASN A 117 5.54 -12.29 1.76
CA ASN A 117 4.41 -11.49 1.32
C ASN A 117 3.63 -10.97 2.52
N GLY A 118 3.25 -9.69 2.51
CA GLY A 118 2.53 -9.11 3.62
C GLY A 118 1.97 -7.73 3.35
N THR A 119 1.17 -7.24 4.30
CA THR A 119 0.56 -5.91 4.25
C THR A 119 0.61 -5.28 5.63
N THR A 120 0.97 -4.01 5.68
CA THR A 120 0.96 -3.17 6.88
C THR A 120 0.29 -1.85 6.54
N ASN A 121 -0.33 -1.21 7.52
CA ASN A 121 -0.94 0.10 7.33
C ASN A 121 -0.29 1.06 8.32
N VAL A 122 0.23 2.16 7.80
CA VAL A 122 1.02 3.13 8.56
C VAL A 122 0.39 4.52 8.44
N ASP A 123 1.09 5.52 8.97
CA ASP A 123 0.70 6.92 8.91
C ASP A 123 1.88 7.74 8.38
N PHE A 124 1.78 8.31 7.17
CA PHE A 124 2.83 9.16 6.61
C PHE A 124 2.68 10.53 7.23
N ASN A 125 3.12 10.63 8.49
CA ASN A 125 3.07 11.87 9.25
C ASN A 125 4.02 12.93 8.68
N ALA A 126 4.01 14.13 9.27
CA ALA A 126 4.83 15.25 8.84
C ALA A 126 6.34 14.92 8.73
N GLY A 127 6.87 14.04 9.60
CA GLY A 127 8.24 13.55 9.55
C GLY A 127 8.53 12.74 8.29
N MET A 128 7.70 11.74 7.98
CA MET A 128 7.81 10.97 6.73
C MET A 128 7.62 11.85 5.49
N ILE A 129 6.63 12.74 5.48
CA ILE A 129 6.40 13.66 4.35
C ILE A 129 7.60 14.59 4.13
N SER A 130 8.19 15.11 5.21
CA SER A 130 9.41 15.92 5.13
C SER A 130 10.59 15.13 4.56
N ALA A 131 10.79 13.90 5.03
CA ALA A 131 11.85 13.02 4.55
C ALA A 131 11.67 12.61 3.08
N LEU A 132 10.44 12.35 2.64
CA LEU A 132 10.13 12.13 1.23
C LEU A 132 10.37 13.42 0.40
N GLY A 133 10.00 14.58 0.96
CA GLY A 133 10.16 15.88 0.31
C GLY A 133 11.61 16.29 0.10
N SER A 134 12.51 15.87 0.98
CA SER A 134 13.95 16.16 0.93
C SER A 134 14.72 15.28 -0.07
N ILE A 135 14.13 14.17 -0.53
CA ILE A 135 14.79 13.29 -1.50
C ILE A 135 15.09 14.04 -2.81
N SER A 136 16.36 14.02 -3.21
CA SER A 136 16.84 14.57 -4.48
C SER A 136 17.03 13.51 -5.56
N LYS A 137 17.22 13.92 -6.82
CA LYS A 137 17.23 13.02 -8.00
C LYS A 137 18.32 11.95 -7.99
N GLN A 138 19.44 12.19 -7.30
CA GLN A 138 20.63 11.31 -7.31
C GLN A 138 20.83 10.59 -5.98
N GLU A 139 19.89 10.69 -5.05
CA GLU A 139 20.01 10.07 -3.75
C GLU A 139 19.80 8.57 -3.79
N LYS A 140 20.43 7.87 -2.84
CA LYS A 140 20.22 6.45 -2.61
C LYS A 140 19.33 6.30 -1.40
N VAL A 141 18.14 5.75 -1.63
CA VAL A 141 17.15 5.52 -0.59
C VAL A 141 16.91 4.03 -0.47
N VAL A 142 16.97 3.54 0.76
CA VAL A 142 16.55 2.19 1.12
C VAL A 142 15.16 2.29 1.76
N MET A 143 14.32 1.30 1.47
CA MET A 143 13.01 1.16 2.05
C MET A 143 12.86 -0.23 2.68
N SER A 144 12.15 -0.29 3.80
CA SER A 144 11.75 -1.53 4.45
C SER A 144 10.25 -1.56 4.67
N VAL A 145 9.65 -2.73 4.52
CA VAL A 145 8.22 -2.94 4.80
C VAL A 145 8.11 -4.18 5.66
N GLY A 146 7.57 -4.06 6.87
CA GLY A 146 7.40 -5.17 7.79
C GLY A 146 6.01 -5.22 8.43
N PRO A 147 5.73 -6.25 9.24
CA PRO A 147 4.41 -6.46 9.85
C PRO A 147 4.02 -5.36 10.85
N LYS A 148 4.99 -4.60 11.37
CA LYS A 148 4.80 -3.59 12.42
C LYS A 148 5.18 -2.18 11.99
N GLU A 149 5.90 -2.01 10.88
CA GLU A 149 6.44 -0.71 10.47
C GLU A 149 6.86 -0.66 9.00
N VAL A 150 7.00 0.56 8.50
CA VAL A 150 7.62 0.91 7.21
C VAL A 150 8.77 1.86 7.50
N GLY A 151 9.94 1.58 6.93
CA GLY A 151 11.15 2.37 7.12
C GLY A 151 11.64 3.02 5.83
N LEU A 152 12.12 4.25 5.95
CA LEU A 152 12.82 5.00 4.90
C LEU A 152 14.22 5.37 5.43
N TYR A 153 15.26 5.02 4.68
CA TYR A 153 16.65 5.25 5.09
C TYR A 153 17.40 6.03 4.02
N ASN A 154 18.00 7.15 4.40
CA ASN A 154 18.72 8.04 3.50
C ASN A 154 19.85 8.75 4.27
N LYS A 155 21.07 8.78 3.73
CA LYS A 155 22.22 9.53 4.30
C LYS A 155 22.48 9.30 5.81
N GLY A 156 22.20 8.10 6.33
CA GLY A 156 22.37 7.78 7.75
C GLY A 156 21.20 8.22 8.64
N GLU A 157 20.24 8.95 8.10
CA GLU A 157 18.95 9.21 8.72
C GLU A 157 17.99 8.04 8.44
N LYS A 158 17.13 7.75 9.43
CA LYS A 158 16.04 6.80 9.28
C LYS A 158 14.75 7.43 9.76
N VAL A 159 13.68 7.24 8.99
CA VAL A 159 12.32 7.58 9.38
C VAL A 159 11.51 6.30 9.38
N ILE A 160 10.86 6.02 10.50
CA ILE A 160 10.10 4.79 10.71
C ILE A 160 8.66 5.17 11.01
N GLU A 161 7.73 4.66 10.22
CA GLU A 161 6.31 4.76 10.49
C GLU A 161 5.78 3.45 11.02
N ARG A 162 5.11 3.52 12.17
CA ARG A 162 4.58 2.34 12.85
C ARG A 162 3.20 1.99 12.34
N LYS A 163 2.86 0.72 12.48
CA LYS A 163 1.54 0.21 12.17
C LYS A 163 0.49 0.92 13.02
N VAL A 164 -0.56 1.38 12.36
CA VAL A 164 -1.72 2.03 12.99
C VAL A 164 -2.97 1.18 12.77
N PRO A 165 -4.13 1.51 13.36
CA PRO A 165 -5.40 0.89 12.99
C PRO A 165 -5.89 1.36 11.62
N LEU A 166 -6.48 0.47 10.83
CA LEU A 166 -7.08 0.83 9.55
C LEU A 166 -8.55 1.25 9.73
N PRO A 167 -9.01 2.37 9.15
CA PRO A 167 -10.41 2.76 9.24
C PRO A 167 -11.35 1.73 8.58
N VAL A 168 -12.45 1.37 9.24
CA VAL A 168 -13.44 0.40 8.74
C VAL A 168 -14.00 0.77 7.35
N LYS A 169 -14.16 2.07 7.08
CA LYS A 169 -14.60 2.57 5.77
C LYS A 169 -13.67 2.15 4.63
N TRP A 170 -12.35 2.10 4.86
CA TRP A 170 -11.39 1.68 3.84
C TRP A 170 -11.46 0.18 3.58
N ILE A 171 -11.68 -0.63 4.63
CA ILE A 171 -11.87 -2.09 4.47
C ILE A 171 -12.99 -2.38 3.48
N LYS A 172 -14.14 -1.71 3.62
CA LYS A 172 -15.27 -1.85 2.69
C LYS A 172 -14.92 -1.33 1.29
N GLY A 173 -14.23 -0.20 1.22
CA GLY A 173 -13.79 0.40 -0.05
C GLY A 173 -12.86 -0.51 -0.85
N LEU A 174 -11.92 -1.20 -0.21
CA LEU A 174 -10.96 -2.08 -0.87
C LEU A 174 -11.65 -3.23 -1.61
N THR A 175 -12.68 -3.83 -1.02
CA THR A 175 -13.47 -4.89 -1.67
C THR A 175 -14.12 -4.37 -2.96
N THR A 176 -14.72 -3.19 -2.91
CA THR A 176 -15.37 -2.58 -4.08
C THR A 176 -14.36 -2.19 -5.16
N VAL A 177 -13.18 -1.70 -4.76
CA VAL A 177 -12.11 -1.34 -5.70
C VAL A 177 -11.65 -2.53 -6.53
N GLN A 178 -11.55 -3.73 -5.94
CA GLN A 178 -11.18 -4.93 -6.70
C GLN A 178 -12.20 -5.26 -7.79
N ILE A 179 -13.50 -5.10 -7.48
CA ILE A 179 -14.58 -5.31 -8.46
C ILE A 179 -14.42 -4.34 -9.63
N TYR A 180 -14.27 -3.03 -9.35
CA TYR A 180 -14.08 -2.04 -10.41
C TYR A 180 -12.81 -2.27 -11.23
N GLN A 181 -11.69 -2.62 -10.59
CA GLN A 181 -10.44 -2.89 -11.32
C GLN A 181 -10.53 -4.14 -12.19
N SER A 182 -11.30 -5.16 -11.80
CA SER A 182 -11.44 -6.40 -12.57
C SER A 182 -12.10 -6.20 -13.94
N VAL A 183 -12.90 -5.14 -14.08
CA VAL A 183 -13.61 -4.78 -15.33
C VAL A 183 -13.07 -3.49 -15.95
N ALA A 184 -12.01 -2.90 -15.38
CA ALA A 184 -11.46 -1.66 -15.87
C ALA A 184 -10.64 -1.88 -17.15
N GLU A 185 -11.00 -1.16 -18.21
CA GLU A 185 -10.27 -1.19 -19.47
C GLU A 185 -9.41 0.07 -19.66
N ARG A 186 -8.22 -0.10 -20.23
CA ARG A 186 -7.33 1.03 -20.52
C ARG A 186 -7.86 1.83 -21.70
N MET A 187 -8.52 2.95 -21.43
CA MET A 187 -9.05 3.83 -22.47
C MET A 187 -7.99 4.74 -23.10
N TYR A 188 -7.12 5.36 -22.29
CA TYR A 188 -6.15 6.35 -22.75
C TYR A 188 -4.79 6.16 -22.08
N SER A 189 -3.73 6.61 -22.76
CA SER A 189 -2.39 6.76 -22.20
C SER A 189 -1.85 8.12 -22.64
N PHE A 190 -1.35 8.89 -21.68
CA PHE A 190 -0.89 10.26 -21.91
C PHE A 190 0.59 10.37 -21.56
N ASN A 191 1.35 11.05 -22.42
CA ASN A 191 2.69 11.50 -22.07
C ASN A 191 2.62 12.74 -21.16
N ARG A 192 3.77 13.16 -20.62
CA ARG A 192 3.86 14.31 -19.70
C ARG A 192 3.15 15.57 -20.20
N ILE A 193 3.33 15.93 -21.47
CA ILE A 193 2.79 17.16 -22.05
C ILE A 193 1.26 17.04 -22.15
N GLN A 194 0.77 15.92 -22.66
CA GLN A 194 -0.67 15.66 -22.76
C GLN A 194 -1.36 15.65 -21.39
N THR A 195 -0.72 15.07 -20.37
CA THR A 195 -1.25 15.07 -19.00
C THR A 195 -1.36 16.49 -18.44
N LEU A 196 -0.33 17.33 -18.63
CA LEU A 196 -0.37 18.72 -18.18
C LEU A 196 -1.48 19.51 -18.87
N GLN A 197 -1.64 19.34 -20.19
CA GLN A 197 -2.71 19.98 -20.96
C GLN A 197 -4.08 19.54 -20.47
N LEU A 198 -4.30 18.23 -20.25
CA LEU A 198 -5.56 17.71 -19.73
C LEU A 198 -5.94 18.39 -18.41
N PHE A 199 -5.05 18.42 -17.42
CA PHE A 199 -5.34 19.04 -16.13
C PHE A 199 -5.54 20.57 -16.21
N GLN A 200 -4.88 21.25 -17.15
CA GLN A 200 -5.11 22.67 -17.40
C GLN A 200 -6.49 22.99 -17.98
N THR A 201 -7.13 22.02 -18.64
CA THR A 201 -8.49 22.18 -19.21
C THR A 201 -9.61 21.92 -18.21
N LEU A 202 -9.32 21.34 -17.03
CA LEU A 202 -10.34 21.08 -16.02
C LEU A 202 -10.78 22.37 -15.31
N PRO A 203 -12.06 22.51 -14.93
CA PRO A 203 -12.54 23.61 -14.10
C PRO A 203 -11.78 23.67 -12.77
N LYS A 204 -11.51 24.90 -12.28
CA LYS A 204 -10.89 25.14 -10.96
C LYS A 204 -11.92 25.13 -9.85
#